data_AF-A0A1J3JP00-F1
#
_entry.id   AF-A0A1J3JP00-F1
#
_cell.length_a   1.000
_cell.length_b   1.000
_cell.length_c   1.000
_cell.angle_alpha   90.00
_cell.angle_beta   90.00
_cell.angle_gamma   90.00
#
_symmetry.space_group_name_H-M   'P 1'
#
loop_
_entity.id
_entity.type
_entity.pdbx_description
1 polymer ?
#
loop_
_entity_poly.entity_id
_entity_poly.type
_entity_poly.pdbx_seq_one_letter_code
_entity_poly.pdbx_strand_id
1 'polypeptide(L)'
;PESITDKIYEITKTIKEYPIAEDLPSVDISAIGITSFEGPDGKFDVEVFDSADDYVKLMKTIFDFESIKKLLSSPKFTFCYDALHGVAGAYAHRIFVEELGAQESSLLNCVPKKDFGGGHPDPNLTYAKELVARMGLSKTDAGVEPPEFGAAADGDADRN
;
A
#
# COMPACT_ATOMS: atom_id res chain seq x y z
N PRO A 1 25.80 -2.20 -3.50
CA PRO A 1 24.52 -1.83 -4.16
C PRO A 1 24.76 -1.35 -5.59
N GLU A 2 25.56 -0.29 -5.77
CA GLU A 2 25.86 0.30 -7.09
C GLU A 2 26.50 -0.70 -8.07
N SER A 3 27.46 -1.50 -7.60
CA SER A 3 28.12 -2.50 -8.46
C SER A 3 27.19 -3.58 -9.06
N ILE A 4 26.02 -3.80 -8.46
CA ILE A 4 24.99 -4.71 -9.01
C ILE A 4 24.06 -3.93 -9.93
N THR A 5 23.58 -2.76 -9.53
CA THR A 5 22.69 -1.93 -10.35
C THR A 5 23.35 -1.46 -11.64
N ASP A 6 24.65 -1.13 -11.59
CA ASP A 6 25.44 -0.76 -12.77
C ASP A 6 25.58 -1.95 -13.73
N LYS A 7 25.80 -3.16 -13.21
CA LYS A 7 25.84 -4.37 -14.04
C LYS A 7 24.50 -4.64 -14.70
N ILE A 8 23.39 -4.51 -13.97
CA ILE A 8 22.04 -4.64 -14.54
C ILE A 8 21.86 -3.61 -15.66
N TYR A 9 22.22 -2.35 -15.41
CA TYR A 9 22.14 -1.27 -16.40
C TYR A 9 23.00 -1.51 -17.64
N GLU A 10 24.23 -2.00 -17.50
CA GLU A 10 25.07 -2.35 -18.65
C GLU A 10 24.51 -3.53 -19.45
N ILE A 11 23.91 -4.52 -18.78
CA ILE A 11 23.21 -5.63 -19.44
C ILE A 11 21.98 -5.11 -20.21
N THR A 12 21.16 -4.21 -19.63
CA THR A 12 19.96 -3.70 -20.32
C THR A 12 20.28 -2.93 -21.60
N LYS A 13 21.49 -2.34 -21.72
CA LYS A 13 21.96 -1.69 -22.95
C LYS A 13 22.40 -2.65 -24.05
N THR A 14 22.82 -3.86 -23.67
CA THR A 14 23.55 -4.78 -24.55
C THR A 14 22.81 -6.07 -24.84
N ILE A 15 21.77 -6.38 -24.07
CA ILE A 15 20.90 -7.54 -24.25
C ILE A 15 20.31 -7.56 -25.67
N LYS A 16 20.35 -8.73 -26.31
CA LYS A 16 19.84 -8.94 -27.68
C LYS A 16 18.63 -9.86 -27.73
N GLU A 17 18.47 -10.68 -26.70
CA GLU A 17 17.40 -11.66 -26.57
C GLU A 17 17.11 -11.90 -25.09
N TYR A 18 15.89 -12.36 -24.78
CA TYR A 18 15.51 -12.83 -23.46
C TYR A 18 14.59 -14.06 -23.63
N PRO A 19 14.78 -15.12 -22.85
CA PRO A 19 13.96 -16.32 -22.95
C PRO A 19 12.56 -16.08 -22.37
N ILE A 20 11.53 -16.62 -23.03
CA ILE A 20 10.14 -16.60 -22.58
C ILE A 20 9.59 -18.02 -22.72
N ALA A 21 8.82 -18.47 -21.72
CA ALA A 21 8.00 -19.67 -21.84
C ALA A 21 6.62 -19.29 -22.42
N GLU A 22 6.49 -19.28 -23.75
CA GLU A 22 5.25 -18.87 -24.43
C GLU A 22 4.05 -19.77 -24.09
N ASP A 23 4.32 -21.05 -23.84
CA ASP A 23 3.30 -22.06 -23.53
C ASP A 23 2.92 -22.13 -22.03
N LEU A 24 3.50 -21.27 -21.18
CA LEU A 24 3.21 -21.28 -19.75
C LEU A 24 1.78 -20.76 -19.51
N PRO A 25 0.88 -21.55 -18.88
CA PRO A 25 -0.47 -21.09 -18.58
C PRO A 25 -0.46 -19.90 -17.62
N SER A 26 -1.40 -18.97 -17.82
CA SER A 26 -1.58 -17.82 -16.92
C SER A 26 -1.97 -18.27 -15.51
N VAL A 27 -1.29 -17.74 -14.50
CA VAL A 27 -1.69 -17.88 -13.09
C VAL A 27 -2.72 -16.80 -12.76
N ASP A 28 -3.79 -17.17 -12.06
CA ASP A 28 -4.71 -16.21 -11.49
C ASP A 28 -4.07 -15.52 -10.27
N ILE A 29 -3.58 -14.29 -10.48
CA ILE A 29 -2.93 -13.49 -9.43
C ILE A 29 -3.93 -12.82 -8.46
N SER A 30 -5.23 -13.05 -8.62
CA SER A 30 -6.28 -12.52 -7.72
C SER A 30 -6.68 -13.50 -6.62
N ALA A 31 -6.27 -14.77 -6.72
CA ALA A 31 -6.59 -15.82 -5.76
C ALA A 31 -5.34 -16.29 -5.03
N ILE A 32 -5.36 -16.23 -3.69
CA ILE A 32 -4.29 -16.78 -2.85
C ILE A 32 -4.20 -18.29 -3.06
N GLY A 33 -2.98 -18.80 -3.24
CA GLY A 33 -2.71 -20.22 -3.41
C GLY A 33 -1.40 -20.50 -4.15
N ILE A 34 -1.11 -21.79 -4.29
CA ILE A 34 0.07 -22.28 -5.00
C ILE A 34 -0.39 -22.93 -6.30
N THR A 35 0.20 -22.52 -7.42
CA THR A 35 0.04 -23.18 -8.73
C THR A 35 1.35 -23.85 -9.12
N SER A 36 1.33 -25.17 -9.27
CA SER A 36 2.51 -25.95 -9.64
C SER A 36 2.57 -26.22 -11.15
N PHE A 37 3.77 -26.13 -11.71
CA PHE A 37 4.07 -26.34 -13.13
C PHE A 37 5.24 -27.33 -13.31
N GLU A 38 5.31 -27.94 -14.48
CA GLU A 38 6.46 -28.72 -14.94
C GLU A 38 7.25 -27.87 -15.94
N GLY A 39 8.52 -27.61 -15.64
CA GLY A 39 9.45 -26.91 -16.54
C GLY A 39 10.49 -27.85 -17.16
N PRO A 40 11.30 -27.37 -18.12
CA PRO A 40 12.37 -28.14 -18.76
C PRO A 40 13.40 -28.71 -17.77
N ASP A 41 13.65 -27.97 -16.68
CA ASP A 41 14.61 -28.31 -15.62
C ASP A 41 13.95 -28.90 -14.36
N GLY A 42 12.64 -29.20 -14.43
CA GLY A 42 11.86 -29.79 -13.35
C GLY A 42 10.69 -28.93 -12.89
N LYS A 43 10.07 -29.37 -11.79
CA LYS A 43 8.90 -28.70 -11.19
C LYS A 43 9.25 -27.32 -10.65
N PHE A 44 8.34 -26.37 -10.79
CA PHE A 44 8.38 -25.08 -10.11
C PHE A 44 6.98 -24.63 -9.72
N ASP A 45 6.91 -23.72 -8.75
CA ASP A 45 5.66 -23.23 -8.19
C ASP A 45 5.53 -21.71 -8.37
N VAL A 46 4.30 -21.24 -8.52
CA VAL A 46 3.93 -19.83 -8.37
C VAL A 46 3.01 -19.71 -7.16
N GLU A 47 3.46 -18.99 -6.14
CA GLU A 47 2.70 -18.72 -4.93
C GLU A 47 2.13 -17.29 -4.97
N VAL A 48 0.81 -17.19 -4.94
CA VAL A 48 0.08 -15.95 -4.69
C VAL A 48 -0.28 -15.94 -3.21
N PHE A 49 0.21 -14.95 -2.47
CA PHE A 49 0.03 -14.84 -1.03
C PHE A 49 -0.65 -13.52 -0.65
N ASP A 50 -1.15 -13.43 0.58
CA ASP A 50 -1.73 -12.20 1.10
C ASP A 50 -0.65 -11.12 1.24
N SER A 51 -0.85 -9.98 0.57
CA SER A 51 0.15 -8.92 0.51
C SER A 51 0.35 -8.19 1.85
N ALA A 52 -0.59 -8.26 2.79
CA ALA A 52 -0.56 -7.52 4.05
C ALA A 52 -0.19 -8.37 5.26
N ASP A 53 -0.45 -9.69 5.23
CA ASP A 53 -0.31 -10.58 6.39
C ASP A 53 1.03 -10.51 7.10
N ASP A 54 2.14 -10.67 6.37
CA ASP A 54 3.47 -10.69 6.99
C ASP A 54 3.90 -9.31 7.48
N TYR A 55 3.49 -8.25 6.78
CA TYR A 55 3.72 -6.89 7.22
C TYR A 55 2.96 -6.58 8.52
N VAL A 56 1.70 -6.99 8.63
CA VAL A 56 0.89 -6.81 9.85
C VAL A 56 1.49 -7.58 11.02
N LYS A 57 1.94 -8.82 10.80
CA LYS A 57 2.65 -9.61 11.82
C LYS A 57 3.88 -8.85 12.30
N LEU A 58 4.71 -8.32 11.39
CA LEU A 58 5.88 -7.52 11.75
C LEU A 58 5.49 -6.29 12.56
N MET A 59 4.47 -5.54 12.14
CA MET A 59 3.99 -4.34 12.85
C MET A 59 3.56 -4.65 14.29
N LYS A 60 2.88 -5.79 14.51
CA LYS A 60 2.51 -6.26 15.86
C LYS A 60 3.70 -6.63 16.74
N THR A 61 4.87 -6.95 16.16
CA THR A 61 6.10 -7.17 16.93
C THR A 61 6.80 -5.87 17.32
N ILE A 62 6.57 -4.79 16.57
CA ILE A 62 7.23 -3.49 16.76
C ILE A 62 6.39 -2.57 17.65
N PHE A 63 5.07 -2.57 17.48
CA PHE A 63 4.15 -1.65 18.15
C PHE A 63 3.17 -2.37 19.08
N ASP A 64 2.81 -1.71 20.18
CA ASP A 64 1.74 -2.15 21.08
C ASP A 64 0.37 -1.82 20.47
N PHE A 65 -0.19 -2.79 19.75
CA PHE A 65 -1.49 -2.67 19.11
C PHE A 65 -2.63 -2.46 20.12
N GLU A 66 -2.51 -2.97 21.35
CA GLU A 66 -3.55 -2.78 22.39
C GLU A 66 -3.60 -1.32 22.85
N SER A 67 -2.44 -0.69 22.99
CA SER A 67 -2.38 0.75 23.31
C SER A 67 -2.91 1.62 22.17
N ILE A 68 -2.58 1.29 20.91
CA ILE A 68 -3.11 2.02 19.75
C ILE A 68 -4.62 1.83 19.62
N LYS A 69 -5.13 0.61 19.81
CA LYS A 69 -6.58 0.31 19.81
C LYS A 69 -7.35 1.11 20.86
N LYS A 70 -6.79 1.26 22.06
CA LYS A 70 -7.37 2.12 23.11
C LYS A 70 -7.41 3.59 22.70
N LEU A 71 -6.37 4.08 22.01
CA LEU A 71 -6.34 5.44 21.46
C LEU A 71 -7.44 5.62 20.42
N LEU A 72 -7.54 4.72 19.43
CA LEU A 72 -8.53 4.81 18.36
C LEU A 72 -9.98 4.63 18.85
N SER A 73 -10.17 3.92 19.97
CA SER A 73 -11.49 3.77 20.61
C SER A 73 -11.91 4.99 21.44
N SER A 74 -11.01 5.95 21.66
CA SER A 74 -11.30 7.14 22.45
C SER A 74 -12.23 8.08 21.67
N PRO A 75 -13.36 8.55 22.25
CA PRO A 75 -14.23 9.51 21.59
C PRO A 75 -13.59 10.89 21.42
N LYS A 76 -12.40 11.11 22.02
CA LYS A 76 -11.63 12.36 21.93
C LYS A 76 -10.52 12.30 20.87
N PHE A 77 -10.40 11.20 20.15
CA PHE A 77 -9.39 11.04 19.12
C PHE A 77 -10.06 10.63 17.82
N THR A 78 -9.88 11.47 16.81
CA THR A 78 -10.29 11.17 15.44
C THR A 78 -9.06 11.23 14.55
N PHE A 79 -9.02 10.40 13.53
CA PHE A 79 -7.94 10.46 12.56
C PHE A 79 -8.44 10.20 11.15
N CYS A 80 -7.63 10.60 10.17
CA CYS A 80 -7.76 10.19 8.80
C CYS A 80 -6.43 9.76 8.19
N TYR A 81 -6.48 8.81 7.27
CA TYR A 81 -5.33 8.29 6.54
C TYR A 81 -5.63 8.24 5.05
N ASP A 82 -4.82 8.92 4.23
CA ASP A 82 -4.99 8.99 2.78
C ASP A 82 -3.92 8.19 2.04
N ALA A 83 -4.33 7.12 1.37
CA ALA A 83 -3.42 6.28 0.61
C ALA A 83 -3.22 6.74 -0.84
N LEU A 84 -3.86 7.84 -1.27
CA LEU A 84 -3.75 8.39 -2.64
C LEU A 84 -3.95 7.34 -3.76
N HIS A 85 -4.83 6.35 -3.53
CA HIS A 85 -5.04 5.20 -4.42
C HIS A 85 -3.80 4.33 -4.69
N GLY A 86 -2.78 4.42 -3.83
CA GLY A 86 -1.59 3.59 -3.82
C GLY A 86 -1.78 2.28 -3.07
N VAL A 87 -0.70 1.49 -3.04
CA VAL A 87 -0.68 0.15 -2.41
C VAL A 87 -0.89 0.22 -0.88
N ALA A 88 -0.53 1.36 -0.27
CA ALA A 88 -0.72 1.63 1.15
C ALA A 88 -2.14 1.33 1.64
N GLY A 89 -3.15 1.51 0.77
CA GLY A 89 -4.55 1.28 1.10
C GLY A 89 -4.88 -0.15 1.52
N ALA A 90 -4.22 -1.15 0.91
CA ALA A 90 -4.41 -2.56 1.28
C ALA A 90 -3.94 -2.83 2.72
N TYR A 91 -2.80 -2.24 3.10
CA TYR A 91 -2.26 -2.34 4.45
C TYR A 91 -3.05 -1.50 5.45
N ALA A 92 -3.49 -0.31 5.06
CA ALA A 92 -4.25 0.61 5.91
C ALA A 92 -5.59 -0.01 6.35
N HIS A 93 -6.30 -0.67 5.43
CA HIS A 93 -7.53 -1.39 5.77
C HIS A 93 -7.26 -2.51 6.78
N ARG A 94 -6.27 -3.36 6.49
CA ARG A 94 -5.88 -4.49 7.35
C ARG A 94 -5.46 -4.03 8.75
N ILE A 95 -4.63 -2.99 8.84
CA ILE A 95 -4.08 -2.51 10.12
C ILE A 95 -5.10 -1.66 10.86
N PHE A 96 -5.59 -0.57 10.26
CA PHE A 96 -6.39 0.40 11.01
C PHE A 96 -7.80 -0.10 11.28
N VAL A 97 -8.46 -0.72 10.30
CA VAL A 97 -9.87 -1.15 10.44
C VAL A 97 -9.95 -2.52 11.09
N GLU A 98 -9.34 -3.54 10.49
CA GLU A 98 -9.54 -4.93 10.95
C GLU A 98 -8.83 -5.22 12.28
N GLU A 99 -7.58 -4.80 12.44
CA GLU A 99 -6.79 -5.09 13.64
C GLU A 99 -7.06 -4.08 14.77
N LEU A 100 -7.01 -2.78 14.45
CA LEU A 100 -7.09 -1.70 15.43
C LEU A 100 -8.50 -1.14 15.66
N GLY A 101 -9.49 -1.50 14.82
CA GLY A 101 -10.90 -1.14 15.04
C GLY A 101 -11.27 0.30 14.69
N ALA A 102 -10.52 0.96 13.81
CA ALA A 102 -10.89 2.26 13.25
C ALA A 102 -12.18 2.15 12.41
N GLN A 103 -12.85 3.29 12.24
CA GLN A 103 -13.95 3.38 11.28
C GLN A 103 -13.40 3.40 9.86
N GLU A 104 -14.07 2.73 8.94
CA GLU A 104 -13.71 2.75 7.51
C GLU A 104 -13.73 4.17 6.93
N SER A 105 -14.57 5.06 7.48
CA SER A 105 -14.63 6.49 7.16
C SER A 105 -13.36 7.29 7.51
N SER A 106 -12.46 6.73 8.33
CA SER A 106 -11.14 7.30 8.59
C SER A 106 -10.17 7.06 7.43
N LEU A 107 -10.48 6.17 6.49
CA LEU A 107 -9.63 5.87 5.35
C LEU A 107 -10.06 6.66 4.11
N LEU A 108 -9.13 7.39 3.51
CA LEU A 108 -9.29 8.15 2.27
C LEU A 108 -8.50 7.45 1.17
N ASN A 109 -9.12 7.31 -0.01
CA ASN A 109 -8.50 6.77 -1.21
C ASN A 109 -7.74 5.44 -1.02
N CYS A 110 -8.16 4.59 -0.08
CA CYS A 110 -7.50 3.33 0.30
C CYS A 110 -7.81 2.13 -0.61
N VAL A 111 -8.46 2.36 -1.76
CA VAL A 111 -8.60 1.34 -2.82
C VAL A 111 -7.53 1.59 -3.88
N PRO A 112 -6.56 0.67 -4.08
CA PRO A 112 -5.52 0.82 -5.08
C PRO A 112 -6.08 0.95 -6.50
N LYS A 113 -5.53 1.85 -7.31
CA LYS A 113 -5.90 2.02 -8.72
C LYS A 113 -4.66 2.12 -9.60
N LYS A 114 -4.73 1.52 -10.80
CA LYS A 114 -3.62 1.51 -11.77
C LYS A 114 -3.14 2.91 -12.18
N ASP A 115 -4.04 3.89 -12.15
CA ASP A 115 -3.81 5.28 -12.50
C ASP A 115 -3.81 6.22 -11.27
N PHE A 116 -3.81 5.66 -10.05
CA PHE A 116 -3.93 6.40 -8.80
C PHE A 116 -5.15 7.35 -8.76
N GLY A 117 -6.24 6.98 -9.44
CA GLY A 117 -7.44 7.83 -9.56
C GLY A 117 -7.23 9.10 -10.39
N GLY A 118 -6.22 9.11 -11.27
CA GLY A 118 -5.82 10.25 -12.09
C GLY A 118 -5.02 11.31 -11.33
N GLY A 119 -4.68 11.06 -10.06
CA GLY A 119 -3.90 11.94 -9.21
C GLY A 119 -2.39 11.66 -9.27
N HIS A 120 -1.63 12.40 -8.45
CA HIS A 120 -0.22 12.13 -8.22
C HIS A 120 -0.07 11.51 -6.83
N PRO A 121 0.44 10.27 -6.70
CA PRO A 121 0.52 9.59 -5.41
C PRO A 121 1.81 9.99 -4.67
N ASP A 122 1.95 11.29 -4.35
CA ASP A 122 3.08 11.83 -3.57
C ASP A 122 2.51 12.74 -2.47
N PRO A 123 2.72 12.42 -1.17
CA PRO A 123 2.05 13.10 -0.07
C PRO A 123 2.68 14.48 0.17
N ASN A 124 2.12 15.50 -0.45
CA ASN A 124 2.48 16.90 -0.19
C ASN A 124 1.25 17.82 -0.24
N LEU A 125 1.44 19.08 0.16
CA LEU A 125 0.36 20.08 0.23
C LEU A 125 -0.34 20.34 -1.12
N THR A 126 0.30 19.99 -2.24
CA THR A 126 -0.24 20.15 -3.59
C THR A 126 -1.07 18.95 -4.02
N TYR A 127 -0.67 17.72 -3.68
CA TYR A 127 -1.31 16.51 -4.21
C TYR A 127 -2.29 15.87 -3.21
N ALA A 128 -2.00 15.88 -1.92
CA ALA A 128 -2.90 15.40 -0.87
C ALA A 128 -3.97 16.44 -0.49
N LYS A 129 -4.60 17.06 -1.49
CA LYS A 129 -5.52 18.21 -1.29
C LYS A 129 -6.73 17.84 -0.43
N GLU A 130 -7.24 16.63 -0.60
CA GLU A 130 -8.38 16.12 0.17
C GLU A 130 -8.02 16.01 1.66
N LEU A 131 -6.88 15.39 1.97
CA LEU A 131 -6.35 15.35 3.34
C LEU A 131 -6.11 16.76 3.90
N VAL A 132 -5.47 17.66 3.16
CA VAL A 132 -5.22 19.05 3.59
C VAL A 132 -6.52 19.79 3.90
N ALA A 133 -7.56 19.60 3.07
CA ALA A 133 -8.88 20.16 3.32
C ALA A 133 -9.56 19.51 4.53
N ARG A 134 -9.47 18.19 4.68
CA ARG A 134 -10.03 17.44 5.80
C ARG A 134 -9.42 17.84 7.14
N MET A 135 -8.13 18.15 7.16
CA MET A 135 -7.39 18.66 8.31
C MET A 135 -7.58 20.17 8.55
N GLY A 136 -8.48 20.83 7.82
CA GLY A 136 -8.81 22.25 8.04
C GLY A 136 -7.71 23.23 7.62
N LEU A 137 -6.74 22.81 6.80
CA LEU A 137 -5.62 23.64 6.36
C LEU A 137 -5.89 24.33 5.02
N SER A 138 -7.06 24.07 4.41
CA SER A 138 -7.49 24.76 3.19
C SER A 138 -8.12 26.12 3.53
N LYS A 139 -8.10 27.05 2.56
CA LYS A 139 -8.71 28.39 2.71
C LYS A 139 -10.25 28.35 2.82
N THR A 140 -10.85 27.21 2.52
CA THR A 140 -12.29 27.00 2.57
C THR A 140 -12.64 26.22 3.82
N ASP A 141 -13.53 26.78 4.64
CA ASP A 141 -14.05 26.09 5.81
C ASP A 141 -14.92 24.91 5.36
N ALA A 142 -14.52 23.70 5.73
CA ALA A 142 -15.23 22.48 5.36
C ALA A 142 -16.50 22.27 6.20
N GLY A 143 -16.72 23.09 7.25
CA GLY A 143 -17.88 22.98 8.14
C GLY A 143 -17.93 21.69 8.97
N VAL A 144 -16.81 20.94 9.00
CA VAL A 144 -16.61 19.74 9.80
C VAL A 144 -15.37 19.95 10.65
N GLU A 145 -15.45 19.56 11.93
CA GLU A 145 -14.31 19.61 12.84
C GLU A 145 -13.16 18.76 12.27
N PRO A 146 -11.95 19.34 12.09
CA PRO A 146 -10.83 18.60 11.52
C PRO A 146 -10.42 17.46 12.45
N PRO A 147 -9.96 16.32 11.92
CA PRO A 147 -9.44 15.26 12.76
C PRO A 147 -8.20 15.67 13.55
N GLU A 148 -7.96 14.99 14.67
CA GLU A 148 -6.79 15.23 15.54
C GLU A 148 -5.48 14.76 14.90
N PHE A 149 -5.57 13.79 13.98
CA PHE A 149 -4.42 13.25 13.27
C PHE A 149 -4.74 13.00 11.80
N GLY A 150 -3.81 13.39 10.94
CA GLY A 150 -3.88 13.16 9.50
C GLY A 150 -2.54 12.69 8.99
N ALA A 151 -2.54 11.63 8.18
CA ALA A 151 -1.35 11.15 7.49
C ALA A 151 -1.71 10.73 6.06
N ALA A 152 -0.73 10.78 5.16
CA ALA A 152 -0.85 10.21 3.84
C ALA A 152 0.33 9.26 3.57
N ALA A 153 0.23 8.48 2.50
CA ALA A 153 1.36 7.74 1.95
C ALA A 153 1.40 7.88 0.43
N ASP A 154 2.58 7.72 -0.16
CA ASP A 154 2.75 7.66 -1.60
C ASP A 154 2.34 6.31 -2.21
N GLY A 155 2.55 6.18 -3.52
CA GLY A 155 2.05 5.09 -4.34
C GLY A 155 2.50 3.71 -3.88
N ASP A 156 3.75 3.59 -3.43
CA ASP A 156 4.37 2.35 -2.95
C ASP A 156 4.58 2.31 -1.42
N ALA A 157 4.10 3.33 -0.70
CA ALA A 157 4.14 3.45 0.76
C ALA A 157 5.56 3.55 1.35
N ASP A 158 6.54 4.08 0.60
CA ASP A 158 7.89 4.32 1.11
C ASP A 158 8.02 5.69 1.80
N ARG A 159 7.08 6.62 1.57
CA ARG A 159 6.98 7.92 2.27
C ARG A 159 5.64 8.14 2.93
N ASN A 160 5.67 8.98 3.96
CA ASN A 160 4.51 9.44 4.73
C ASN A 160 4.58 10.94 5.05
#